data_AF-A0A8H6P6C1-F1
#
_entry.id   AF-A0A8H6P6C1-F1
#
_cell.length_a   1.000
_cell.length_b   1.000
_cell.length_c   1.000
_cell.angle_alpha   90.00
_cell.angle_beta   90.00
_cell.angle_gamma   90.00
#
_symmetry.space_group_name_H-M   'P 1'
#
loop_
_entity.id
_entity.type
_entity.pdbx_description
1 polymer ?
#
loop_
_entity_poly.entity_id
_entity_poly.type
_entity_poly.pdbx_seq_one_letter_code
_entity_poly.pdbx_strand_id
1 'polypeptide(L)'
;MATIPASYVPPPSFTPRSVEHYPPKEVTPPANASASGDFDTVQRILGSYLADRSPENYTTQEFWPVLLTAIAYDRPEIVSYLLDVGIPLALVHVQQAIETKSAAIFDVFLRHGWNINEPLSETQPPALAFVVEDWDITNWFLDHGADPNAACRLDLTPMSFAVQRAPLQTIRLLFHRGGDIARGQLVHHAIERDNNVLEVPQLLLQKDVSLNARMKVQIPQSETPKDGRQLIAQGDIIILKL
;
A
#
# COMPACT_ATOMS: atom_id res chain seq x y z
N MET A 1 -45.44 -43.66 20.22
CA MET A 1 -44.45 -44.40 19.40
C MET A 1 -43.90 -43.45 18.34
N ALA A 2 -42.66 -43.01 18.51
CA ALA A 2 -41.79 -42.58 17.43
C ALA A 2 -40.36 -42.86 17.92
N THR A 3 -39.84 -43.98 17.46
CA THR A 3 -38.52 -44.53 17.79
C THR A 3 -37.46 -43.64 17.13
N ILE A 4 -36.57 -43.06 17.92
CA ILE A 4 -35.40 -42.32 17.40
C ILE A 4 -34.40 -43.38 16.90
N PRO A 5 -33.99 -43.39 15.63
CA PRO A 5 -32.94 -44.31 15.18
C PRO A 5 -31.58 -43.85 15.70
N ALA A 6 -30.82 -44.85 16.15
CA ALA A 6 -29.48 -44.75 16.68
C ALA A 6 -28.44 -44.26 15.66
N SER A 7 -27.35 -43.70 16.20
CA SER A 7 -26.06 -43.40 15.57
C SER A 7 -25.95 -42.10 14.75
N TYR A 8 -26.00 -40.96 15.43
CA TYR A 8 -25.22 -39.80 14.98
C TYR A 8 -23.76 -40.04 15.40
N VAL A 9 -22.90 -40.39 14.44
CA VAL A 9 -21.45 -40.33 14.62
C VAL A 9 -21.06 -38.89 14.30
N PRO A 10 -20.57 -38.09 15.27
CA PRO A 10 -20.10 -36.75 14.97
C PRO A 10 -18.98 -36.86 13.93
N PRO A 11 -18.93 -35.98 12.91
CA PRO A 11 -17.80 -35.95 11.98
C PRO A 11 -16.50 -35.86 12.79
N PRO A 12 -15.42 -36.54 12.36
CA PRO A 12 -14.16 -36.49 13.07
C PRO A 12 -13.86 -35.03 13.35
N SER A 13 -13.69 -34.70 14.63
CA SER A 13 -13.36 -33.36 15.07
C SER A 13 -12.26 -32.85 14.14
N PHE A 14 -12.57 -31.86 13.32
CA PHE A 14 -11.56 -30.99 12.76
C PHE A 14 -10.95 -30.31 13.98
N THR A 15 -9.99 -30.99 14.61
CA THR A 15 -8.93 -30.27 15.28
C THR A 15 -8.36 -29.39 14.17
N PRO A 16 -8.44 -28.06 14.28
CA PRO A 16 -7.57 -27.24 13.46
C PRO A 16 -6.20 -27.83 13.70
N ARG A 17 -5.52 -28.31 12.63
CA ARG A 17 -4.13 -28.65 12.79
C ARG A 17 -3.50 -27.37 13.30
N SER A 18 -3.18 -27.32 14.58
CA SER A 18 -2.23 -26.40 15.16
C SER A 18 -0.88 -26.81 14.58
N VAL A 19 -0.71 -26.58 13.28
CA VAL A 19 0.61 -26.56 12.67
C VAL A 19 1.13 -25.21 13.10
N GLU A 20 1.90 -25.19 14.18
CA GLU A 20 3.00 -24.25 14.27
C GLU A 20 3.75 -24.39 12.94
N HIS A 21 3.47 -23.49 11.98
CA HIS A 21 4.03 -23.53 10.64
C HIS A 21 5.47 -23.03 10.73
N TYR A 22 6.31 -23.79 11.44
CA TYR A 22 7.74 -23.63 11.33
C TYR A 22 8.08 -23.90 9.87
N PRO A 23 8.81 -23.00 9.20
CA PRO A 23 9.16 -23.23 7.82
C PRO A 23 9.88 -24.57 7.68
N PRO A 24 9.67 -25.32 6.59
CA PRO A 24 10.34 -26.60 6.37
C PRO A 24 11.85 -26.47 6.65
N LYS A 25 12.50 -27.51 7.18
CA LYS A 25 13.94 -27.46 7.52
C LYS A 25 14.79 -27.07 6.30
N GLU A 26 14.28 -27.34 5.11
CA GLU A 26 14.83 -27.04 3.80
C GLU A 26 14.89 -25.52 3.52
N VAL A 27 14.10 -24.70 4.22
CA VAL A 27 14.05 -23.24 4.08
C VAL A 27 15.15 -22.54 4.88
N THR A 28 15.60 -23.11 6.00
CA THR A 28 16.60 -22.47 6.86
C THR A 28 17.95 -22.25 6.17
N PRO A 29 18.55 -23.23 5.47
CA PRO A 29 19.82 -23.02 4.79
C PRO A 29 19.80 -21.91 3.72
N PRO A 30 18.84 -21.86 2.76
CA PRO A 30 18.79 -20.77 1.78
C PRO A 30 18.41 -19.42 2.42
N ALA A 31 17.64 -19.39 3.52
CA ALA A 31 17.37 -18.15 4.25
C ALA A 31 18.65 -17.58 4.89
N ASN A 32 19.48 -18.41 5.52
CA ASN A 32 20.77 -17.98 6.08
C ASN A 32 21.73 -17.47 4.99
N ALA A 33 21.79 -18.18 3.86
CA ALA A 33 22.58 -17.75 2.70
C ALA A 33 22.08 -16.40 2.14
N SER A 34 20.75 -16.20 2.13
CA SER A 34 20.15 -14.91 1.75
C SER A 34 20.58 -13.80 2.70
N ALA A 35 20.55 -14.02 4.02
CA ALA A 35 21.02 -13.03 4.99
C ALA A 35 22.49 -12.64 4.77
N SER A 36 23.36 -13.62 4.51
CA SER A 36 24.78 -13.37 4.23
C SER A 36 25.07 -12.82 2.82
N GLY A 37 24.08 -12.78 1.93
CA GLY A 37 24.27 -12.36 0.54
C GLY A 37 24.97 -13.41 -0.34
N ASP A 38 24.98 -14.68 0.09
CA ASP A 38 25.59 -15.79 -0.65
C ASP A 38 24.64 -16.28 -1.75
N PHE A 39 24.64 -15.54 -2.86
CA PHE A 39 23.81 -15.81 -4.03
C PHE A 39 24.04 -17.22 -4.61
N ASP A 40 25.28 -17.66 -4.72
CA ASP A 40 25.63 -18.97 -5.28
C ASP A 40 25.03 -20.11 -4.45
N THR A 41 25.09 -20.01 -3.12
CA THR A 41 24.47 -21.00 -2.24
C THR A 41 22.95 -20.98 -2.35
N VAL A 42 22.31 -19.80 -2.42
CA VAL A 42 20.86 -19.70 -2.63
C VAL A 42 20.45 -20.36 -3.95
N GLN A 43 21.12 -20.00 -5.05
CA GLN A 43 20.82 -20.54 -6.38
C GLN A 43 21.04 -22.05 -6.43
N ARG A 44 22.13 -22.56 -5.86
CA ARG A 44 22.42 -24.00 -5.83
C ARG A 44 21.37 -24.77 -5.02
N ILE A 45 21.01 -24.31 -3.83
CA ILE A 45 20.05 -25.01 -2.96
C ILE A 45 18.66 -25.02 -3.62
N LEU A 46 18.16 -23.85 -4.02
CA LEU A 46 16.83 -23.77 -4.63
C LEU A 46 16.78 -24.44 -6.00
N GLY A 47 17.83 -24.32 -6.81
CA GLY A 47 17.93 -25.02 -8.09
C GLY A 47 17.86 -26.55 -7.91
N SER A 48 18.56 -27.10 -6.90
CA SER A 48 18.46 -28.53 -6.59
C SER A 48 17.06 -28.94 -6.11
N TYR A 49 16.45 -28.14 -5.24
CA TYR A 49 15.10 -28.41 -4.71
C TYR A 49 14.04 -28.41 -5.82
N LEU A 50 14.13 -27.45 -6.75
CA LEU A 50 13.18 -27.31 -7.86
C LEU A 50 13.38 -28.38 -8.95
N ALA A 51 14.61 -28.89 -9.13
CA ALA A 51 14.88 -29.97 -10.09
C ALA A 51 14.35 -31.33 -9.64
N ASP A 52 14.34 -31.61 -8.33
CA ASP A 52 14.01 -32.92 -7.76
C ASP A 52 12.49 -33.19 -7.63
N ARG A 53 11.62 -32.19 -7.84
CA ARG A 53 10.16 -32.33 -7.63
C ARG A 53 9.35 -32.04 -8.90
N SER A 54 8.37 -32.91 -9.18
CA SER A 54 7.37 -32.69 -10.22
C SER A 54 6.56 -31.41 -9.91
N PRO A 55 6.18 -30.60 -10.94
CA PRO A 55 5.33 -29.41 -10.81
C PRO A 55 4.05 -29.60 -9.99
N GLU A 56 3.57 -30.84 -9.90
CA GLU A 56 2.34 -31.20 -9.19
C GLU A 56 2.51 -31.31 -7.65
N ASN A 57 3.75 -31.36 -7.14
CA ASN A 57 4.06 -31.72 -5.74
C ASN A 57 4.93 -30.69 -4.99
N TYR A 58 5.11 -29.47 -5.50
CA TYR A 58 5.78 -28.39 -4.77
C TYR A 58 4.96 -27.10 -4.79
N THR A 59 4.99 -26.36 -3.69
CA THR A 59 4.42 -25.01 -3.63
C THR A 59 5.55 -24.04 -3.34
N THR A 60 5.92 -23.20 -4.31
CA THR A 60 6.94 -22.14 -4.11
C THR A 60 6.56 -21.19 -2.96
N GLN A 61 5.29 -21.18 -2.55
CA GLN A 61 4.79 -20.51 -1.34
C GLN A 61 5.54 -20.89 -0.06
N GLU A 62 6.08 -22.11 0.06
CA GLU A 62 6.82 -22.55 1.26
C GLU A 62 8.12 -21.77 1.46
N PHE A 63 8.67 -21.16 0.40
CA PHE A 63 9.93 -20.40 0.42
C PHE A 63 9.75 -18.90 0.68
N TRP A 64 8.54 -18.45 1.04
CA TRP A 64 8.31 -17.06 1.44
C TRP A 64 9.29 -16.52 2.51
N PRO A 65 9.78 -17.30 3.50
CA PRO A 65 10.74 -16.77 4.48
C PRO A 65 12.11 -16.47 3.87
N VAL A 66 12.49 -17.17 2.79
CA VAL A 66 13.75 -16.90 2.07
C VAL A 66 13.67 -15.53 1.39
N LEU A 67 12.56 -15.28 0.69
CA LEU A 67 12.28 -13.98 0.05
C LEU A 67 12.20 -12.87 1.10
N LEU A 68 11.46 -13.10 2.20
CA LEU A 68 11.39 -12.15 3.31
C LEU A 68 12.79 -11.81 3.87
N THR A 69 13.63 -12.82 4.06
CA THR A 69 15.00 -12.63 4.59
C THR A 69 15.86 -11.85 3.59
N ALA A 70 15.80 -12.18 2.30
CA ALA A 70 16.53 -11.44 1.27
C ALA A 70 16.14 -9.95 1.24
N ILE A 71 14.86 -9.63 1.45
CA ILE A 71 14.37 -8.23 1.55
C ILE A 71 14.84 -7.56 2.85
N ALA A 72 14.75 -8.26 3.98
CA ALA A 72 15.13 -7.73 5.29
C ALA A 72 16.63 -7.38 5.36
N TYR A 73 17.47 -8.08 4.59
CA TYR A 73 18.92 -7.84 4.49
C TYR A 73 19.34 -7.08 3.22
N ASP A 74 18.38 -6.47 2.52
CA ASP A 74 18.60 -5.64 1.32
C ASP A 74 19.45 -6.33 0.24
N ARG A 75 18.98 -7.49 -0.24
CA ARG A 75 19.65 -8.32 -1.25
C ARG A 75 18.90 -8.32 -2.59
N PRO A 76 18.91 -7.23 -3.37
CA PRO A 76 18.09 -7.08 -4.57
C PRO A 76 18.35 -8.15 -5.63
N GLU A 77 19.59 -8.63 -5.78
CA GLU A 77 19.92 -9.71 -6.73
C GLU A 77 19.29 -11.03 -6.33
N ILE A 78 19.34 -11.36 -5.03
CA ILE A 78 18.71 -12.57 -4.49
C ILE A 78 17.19 -12.45 -4.59
N VAL A 79 16.61 -11.28 -4.25
CA VAL A 79 15.17 -11.03 -4.39
C VAL A 79 14.72 -11.21 -5.84
N SER A 80 15.46 -10.67 -6.81
CA SER A 80 15.14 -10.83 -8.24
C SER A 80 15.12 -12.31 -8.63
N TYR A 81 16.16 -13.07 -8.27
CA TYR A 81 16.21 -14.51 -8.55
C TYR A 81 15.06 -15.29 -7.90
N LEU A 82 14.72 -14.99 -6.65
CA LEU A 82 13.63 -15.66 -5.94
C LEU A 82 12.27 -15.42 -6.62
N LEU A 83 12.03 -14.22 -7.12
CA LEU A 83 10.83 -13.92 -7.89
C LEU A 83 10.87 -14.55 -9.30
N ASP A 84 12.04 -14.63 -9.95
CA ASP A 84 12.23 -15.30 -11.24
C ASP A 84 11.89 -16.80 -11.17
N VAL A 85 12.23 -17.49 -10.08
CA VAL A 85 11.87 -18.90 -9.86
C VAL A 85 10.41 -19.11 -9.44
N GLY A 86 9.62 -18.03 -9.38
CA GLY A 86 8.18 -18.09 -9.14
C GLY A 86 7.78 -18.16 -7.66
N ILE A 87 8.62 -17.69 -6.73
CA ILE A 87 8.18 -17.46 -5.35
C ILE A 87 7.23 -16.25 -5.36
N PRO A 88 6.00 -16.37 -4.85
CA PRO A 88 5.02 -15.31 -4.98
C PRO A 88 5.33 -14.13 -4.07
N LEU A 89 5.19 -12.92 -4.61
CA LEU A 89 5.25 -11.68 -3.86
C LEU A 89 3.95 -11.47 -3.06
N ALA A 90 3.95 -11.87 -1.79
CA ALA A 90 2.86 -11.60 -0.84
C ALA A 90 3.00 -10.25 -0.09
N LEU A 91 1.91 -9.80 0.55
CA LEU A 91 1.84 -8.55 1.35
C LEU A 91 2.98 -8.40 2.38
N VAL A 92 3.36 -9.48 3.07
CA VAL A 92 4.42 -9.45 4.08
C VAL A 92 5.78 -9.00 3.51
N HIS A 93 6.05 -9.31 2.23
CA HIS A 93 7.27 -8.87 1.54
C HIS A 93 7.23 -7.38 1.24
N VAL A 94 6.06 -6.85 0.87
CA VAL A 94 5.87 -5.40 0.63
C VAL A 94 6.02 -4.63 1.95
N GLN A 95 5.42 -5.13 3.03
CA GLN A 95 5.59 -4.55 4.37
C GLN A 95 7.06 -4.56 4.80
N GLN A 96 7.77 -5.67 4.59
CA GLN A 96 9.20 -5.73 4.90
C GLN A 96 10.02 -4.75 4.04
N ALA A 97 9.71 -4.59 2.75
CA ALA A 97 10.40 -3.64 1.89
C ALA A 97 10.16 -2.18 2.28
N ILE A 98 8.96 -1.85 2.79
CA ILE A 98 8.65 -0.53 3.38
C ILE A 98 9.55 -0.25 4.58
N GLU A 99 9.78 -1.23 5.45
CA GLU A 99 10.68 -1.09 6.61
C GLU A 99 12.15 -0.99 6.17
N THR A 100 12.56 -1.77 5.17
CA THR A 100 13.92 -1.72 4.60
C THR A 100 14.19 -0.38 3.88
N LYS A 101 13.15 0.27 3.32
CA LYS A 101 13.23 1.53 2.55
C LYS A 101 14.23 1.50 1.39
N SER A 102 14.43 0.34 0.78
CA SER A 102 15.37 0.16 -0.33
C SER A 102 14.68 0.34 -1.68
N ALA A 103 15.05 1.41 -2.39
CA ALA A 103 14.61 1.66 -3.76
C ALA A 103 14.96 0.50 -4.70
N ALA A 104 16.14 -0.12 -4.52
CA ALA A 104 16.57 -1.25 -5.34
C ALA A 104 15.65 -2.47 -5.19
N ILE A 105 15.10 -2.71 -3.99
CA ILE A 105 14.12 -3.77 -3.78
C ILE A 105 12.79 -3.44 -4.47
N PHE A 106 12.34 -2.19 -4.39
CA PHE A 106 11.12 -1.80 -5.10
C PHE A 106 11.30 -1.81 -6.63
N ASP A 107 12.48 -1.48 -7.15
CA ASP A 107 12.83 -1.66 -8.57
C ASP A 107 12.68 -3.13 -8.99
N VAL A 108 13.11 -4.07 -8.14
CA VAL A 108 12.87 -5.50 -8.37
C VAL A 108 11.37 -5.77 -8.38
N PHE A 109 10.61 -5.33 -7.37
CA PHE A 109 9.17 -5.60 -7.31
C PHE A 109 8.41 -5.09 -8.54
N LEU A 110 8.70 -3.87 -9.02
CA LEU A 110 8.09 -3.30 -10.22
C LEU A 110 8.41 -4.14 -11.48
N ARG A 111 9.65 -4.60 -11.64
CA ARG A 111 10.04 -5.50 -12.74
C ARG A 111 9.27 -6.83 -12.73
N HIS A 112 8.86 -7.28 -11.55
CA HIS A 112 8.06 -8.48 -11.35
C HIS A 112 6.54 -8.20 -11.26
N GLY A 113 6.09 -7.03 -11.74
CA GLY A 113 4.67 -6.73 -11.92
C GLY A 113 3.93 -6.29 -10.66
N TRP A 114 4.64 -5.94 -9.58
CA TRP A 114 4.01 -5.33 -8.41
C TRP A 114 3.31 -4.02 -8.76
N ASN A 115 2.06 -3.88 -8.33
CA ASN A 115 1.29 -2.66 -8.55
C ASN A 115 1.51 -1.67 -7.40
N ILE A 116 2.29 -0.61 -7.66
CA ILE A 116 2.63 0.44 -6.70
C ILE A 116 1.41 1.18 -6.11
N ASN A 117 0.28 1.16 -6.82
CA ASN A 117 -0.96 1.84 -6.45
C ASN A 117 -2.01 0.92 -5.84
N GLU A 118 -1.71 -0.37 -5.69
CA GLU A 118 -2.63 -1.31 -5.03
C GLU A 118 -2.62 -1.07 -3.51
N PRO A 119 -3.80 -0.96 -2.87
CA PRO A 119 -3.89 -0.87 -1.41
C PRO A 119 -3.29 -2.13 -0.75
N LEU A 120 -2.55 -1.96 0.34
CA LEU A 120 -1.98 -3.09 1.07
C LEU A 120 -3.08 -4.00 1.66
N SER A 121 -4.24 -3.43 1.98
CA SER A 121 -5.45 -4.17 2.36
C SER A 121 -6.68 -3.27 2.20
N GLU A 122 -7.88 -3.78 2.54
CA GLU A 122 -9.08 -2.96 2.53
C GLU A 122 -8.99 -1.73 3.44
N THR A 123 -8.17 -1.79 4.50
CA THR A 123 -8.04 -0.73 5.50
C THR A 123 -6.70 -0.01 5.43
N GLN A 124 -5.75 -0.49 4.63
CA GLN A 124 -4.44 0.12 4.48
C GLN A 124 -4.25 0.65 3.05
N PRO A 125 -3.92 1.94 2.89
CA PRO A 125 -3.64 2.52 1.57
C PRO A 125 -2.43 1.87 0.89
N PRO A 126 -2.11 2.25 -0.36
CA PRO A 126 -0.90 1.80 -1.04
C PRO A 126 0.39 2.13 -0.30
N ALA A 127 1.46 1.41 -0.63
CA ALA A 127 2.75 1.43 0.06
C ALA A 127 3.36 2.84 0.23
N LEU A 128 3.14 3.75 -0.72
CA LEU A 128 3.59 5.15 -0.63
C LEU A 128 3.21 5.78 0.72
N ALA A 129 2.01 5.49 1.25
CA ALA A 129 1.52 6.05 2.50
C ALA A 129 2.46 5.79 3.68
N PHE A 130 3.19 4.67 3.68
CA PHE A 130 4.01 4.25 4.82
C PHE A 130 5.45 4.77 4.73
N VAL A 131 5.83 5.40 3.61
CA VAL A 131 7.18 5.92 3.40
C VAL A 131 7.24 7.45 3.31
N VAL A 132 6.10 8.14 3.43
CA VAL A 132 5.95 9.61 3.31
C VAL A 132 6.84 10.46 4.24
N GLU A 133 7.39 9.88 5.30
CA GLU A 133 8.31 10.59 6.21
C GLU A 133 9.75 10.61 5.71
N ASP A 134 10.08 9.72 4.76
CA ASP A 134 11.38 9.60 4.15
C ASP A 134 11.34 10.23 2.74
N TRP A 135 12.09 11.32 2.58
CA TRP A 135 12.03 12.16 1.39
C TRP A 135 12.51 11.44 0.13
N ASP A 136 13.61 10.69 0.22
CA ASP A 136 14.27 10.10 -0.94
C ASP A 136 13.43 8.94 -1.48
N ILE A 137 12.97 8.05 -0.59
CA ILE A 137 12.11 6.94 -1.00
C ILE A 137 10.73 7.45 -1.45
N THR A 138 10.19 8.51 -0.84
CA THR A 138 8.93 9.11 -1.30
C THR A 138 9.06 9.67 -2.71
N ASN A 139 10.16 10.37 -3.02
CA ASN A 139 10.42 10.83 -4.38
C ASN A 139 10.53 9.64 -5.34
N TRP A 140 11.26 8.59 -4.97
CA TRP A 140 11.37 7.39 -5.79
C TRP A 140 9.99 6.81 -6.12
N PHE A 141 9.10 6.65 -5.14
CA PHE A 141 7.74 6.15 -5.38
C PHE A 141 6.97 7.05 -6.37
N LEU A 142 7.02 8.37 -6.16
CA LEU A 142 6.32 9.33 -7.01
C LEU A 142 6.91 9.41 -8.43
N ASP A 143 8.22 9.22 -8.57
CA ASP A 143 8.91 9.14 -9.87
C ASP A 143 8.53 7.87 -10.65
N HIS A 144 8.16 6.80 -9.94
CA HIS A 144 7.70 5.53 -10.51
C HIS A 144 6.17 5.40 -10.59
N GLY A 145 5.45 6.54 -10.53
CA GLY A 145 4.02 6.59 -10.82
C GLY A 145 3.10 6.22 -9.63
N ALA A 146 3.61 6.27 -8.39
CA ALA A 146 2.74 6.21 -7.23
C ALA A 146 1.78 7.41 -7.22
N ASP A 147 0.49 7.13 -7.11
CA ASP A 147 -0.58 8.12 -7.04
C ASP A 147 -0.82 8.51 -5.56
N PRO A 148 -0.59 9.78 -5.19
CA PRO A 148 -0.87 10.24 -3.83
C PRO A 148 -2.35 10.14 -3.43
N ASN A 149 -3.26 9.94 -4.39
CA ASN A 149 -4.70 9.85 -4.20
C ASN A 149 -5.27 8.43 -4.23
N ALA A 150 -4.43 7.42 -4.51
CA ALA A 150 -4.87 6.04 -4.54
C ALA A 150 -5.32 5.61 -3.14
N ALA A 151 -6.53 5.03 -3.06
CA ALA A 151 -7.24 4.87 -1.80
C ALA A 151 -7.55 3.40 -1.48
N CYS A 152 -7.55 3.05 -0.19
CA CYS A 152 -8.17 1.81 0.28
C CYS A 152 -9.70 1.99 0.41
N ARG A 153 -10.41 0.95 0.88
CA ARG A 153 -11.89 0.95 1.00
C ARG A 153 -12.41 1.98 2.01
N LEU A 154 -11.55 2.44 2.93
CA LEU A 154 -11.86 3.48 3.92
C LEU A 154 -11.57 4.90 3.41
N ASP A 155 -11.30 5.07 2.12
CA ASP A 155 -10.85 6.32 1.51
C ASP A 155 -9.50 6.82 2.08
N LEU A 156 -8.74 6.02 2.81
CA LEU A 156 -7.40 6.44 3.25
C LEU A 156 -6.45 6.45 2.05
N THR A 157 -5.63 7.49 1.92
CA THR A 157 -4.70 7.70 0.79
C THR A 157 -3.28 7.95 1.30
N PRO A 158 -2.24 7.82 0.46
CA PRO A 158 -0.91 8.29 0.84
C PRO A 158 -0.88 9.76 1.27
N MET A 159 -1.70 10.60 0.63
CA MET A 159 -1.83 12.01 1.01
C MET A 159 -2.43 12.20 2.41
N SER A 160 -3.40 11.36 2.81
CA SER A 160 -4.03 11.44 4.14
C SER A 160 -3.01 11.19 5.26
N PHE A 161 -2.16 10.18 5.07
CA PHE A 161 -1.05 9.89 5.98
C PHE A 161 0.06 10.94 5.91
N ALA A 162 0.39 11.48 4.73
CA ALA A 162 1.38 12.55 4.63
C ALA A 162 0.95 13.78 5.43
N VAL A 163 -0.32 14.18 5.31
CA VAL A 163 -0.89 15.29 6.07
C VAL A 163 -0.81 15.03 7.58
N GLN A 164 -1.11 13.80 8.04
CA GLN A 164 -1.07 13.45 9.45
C GLN A 164 0.35 13.46 10.05
N ARG A 165 1.37 12.93 9.35
CA ARG A 165 2.71 12.68 9.95
C ARG A 165 3.92 13.16 9.17
N ALA A 166 3.85 13.32 7.85
CA ALA A 166 5.02 13.66 7.04
C ALA A 166 5.50 15.11 7.25
N PRO A 167 6.79 15.42 7.00
CA PRO A 167 7.28 16.79 6.95
C PRO A 167 6.50 17.65 5.93
N LEU A 168 6.41 18.96 6.19
CA LEU A 168 5.68 19.88 5.32
C LEU A 168 6.20 19.87 3.87
N GLN A 169 7.50 19.70 3.69
CA GLN A 169 8.12 19.61 2.37
C GLN A 169 7.56 18.41 1.58
N THR A 170 7.42 17.24 2.22
CA THR A 170 6.82 16.06 1.60
C THR A 170 5.34 16.28 1.27
N ILE A 171 4.58 16.93 2.16
CA ILE A 171 3.17 17.31 1.88
C ILE A 171 3.09 18.20 0.62
N ARG A 172 3.98 19.19 0.51
CA ARG A 172 4.05 20.07 -0.67
C ARG A 172 4.45 19.30 -1.93
N LEU A 173 5.36 18.34 -1.82
CA LEU A 173 5.77 17.46 -2.91
C LEU A 173 4.58 16.64 -3.42
N LEU A 174 3.83 15.95 -2.55
CA LEU A 174 2.68 15.15 -2.97
C LEU A 174 1.61 16.02 -3.64
N PHE A 175 1.33 17.22 -3.12
CA PHE A 175 0.47 18.19 -3.81
C PHE A 175 1.00 18.60 -5.19
N HIS A 176 2.31 18.78 -5.32
CA HIS A 176 2.94 19.11 -6.61
C HIS A 176 2.84 17.94 -7.60
N ARG A 177 2.87 16.70 -7.11
CA ARG A 177 2.68 15.46 -7.87
C ARG A 177 1.21 15.06 -8.04
N GLY A 178 0.27 16.01 -7.93
CA GLY A 178 -1.14 15.78 -8.25
C GLY A 178 -2.02 15.34 -7.07
N GLY A 179 -1.53 15.44 -5.83
CA GLY A 179 -2.36 15.24 -4.64
C GLY A 179 -3.58 16.15 -4.63
N ASP A 180 -4.75 15.58 -4.41
CA ASP A 180 -6.03 16.25 -4.37
C ASP A 180 -6.48 16.46 -2.92
N ILE A 181 -6.84 17.70 -2.60
CA ILE A 181 -7.31 18.06 -1.27
C ILE A 181 -8.67 17.46 -0.93
N ALA A 182 -9.48 17.16 -1.94
CA ALA A 182 -10.83 16.63 -1.76
C ALA A 182 -10.86 15.12 -1.47
N ARG A 183 -9.71 14.43 -1.56
CA ARG A 183 -9.62 12.97 -1.39
C ARG A 183 -8.96 12.58 -0.08
N GLY A 184 -9.41 11.47 0.50
CA GLY A 184 -8.82 10.90 1.71
C GLY A 184 -8.90 11.77 2.95
N GLN A 185 -9.99 12.54 3.05
CA GLN A 185 -10.40 13.19 4.29
C GLN A 185 -9.28 14.03 4.94
N LEU A 186 -8.45 14.70 4.12
CA LEU A 186 -7.20 15.33 4.58
C LEU A 186 -7.38 16.26 5.78
N VAL A 187 -8.50 17.01 5.84
CA VAL A 187 -8.78 17.91 6.97
C VAL A 187 -8.91 17.15 8.30
N HIS A 188 -9.55 15.97 8.30
CA HIS A 188 -9.68 15.13 9.50
C HIS A 188 -8.31 14.63 9.97
N HIS A 189 -7.42 14.26 9.04
CA HIS A 189 -6.07 13.84 9.40
C HIS A 189 -5.15 15.00 9.80
N ALA A 190 -5.38 16.20 9.27
CA ALA A 190 -4.58 17.38 9.60
C ALA A 190 -4.77 17.82 11.06
N ILE A 191 -5.97 17.63 11.63
CA ILE A 191 -6.26 17.98 13.02
C ILE A 191 -5.72 16.96 14.03
N GLU A 192 -5.45 15.72 13.60
CA GLU A 192 -4.86 14.65 14.42
C GLU A 192 -3.32 14.75 14.51
N ARG A 193 -2.74 15.75 13.85
CA ARG A 193 -1.30 15.91 13.75
C ARG A 193 -0.71 16.54 15.02
N ASP A 194 0.37 15.96 15.54
CA ASP A 194 1.04 16.47 16.75
C ASP A 194 1.96 17.69 16.52
N ASN A 195 2.51 17.87 15.32
CA ASN A 195 3.48 18.91 14.96
C ASN A 195 2.99 19.81 13.82
N ASN A 196 3.36 21.09 13.73
CA ASN A 196 2.85 22.00 12.66
C ASN A 196 1.32 22.08 12.59
N VAL A 197 0.66 21.99 13.75
CA VAL A 197 -0.81 21.90 13.93
C VAL A 197 -1.58 23.06 13.30
N LEU A 198 -0.93 24.21 13.07
CA LEU A 198 -1.56 25.35 12.40
C LEU A 198 -1.18 25.45 10.92
N GLU A 199 0.06 25.11 10.56
CA GLU A 199 0.56 25.35 9.21
C GLU A 199 -0.03 24.39 8.17
N VAL A 200 -0.19 23.11 8.52
CA VAL A 200 -0.77 22.12 7.61
C VAL A 200 -2.26 22.39 7.36
N PRO A 201 -3.12 22.59 8.38
CA PRO A 201 -4.51 23.00 8.13
C PRO A 201 -4.64 24.32 7.35
N GLN A 202 -3.78 25.31 7.63
CA GLN A 202 -3.76 26.56 6.85
C GLN A 202 -3.39 26.34 5.39
N LEU A 203 -2.41 25.48 5.12
CA LEU A 203 -2.04 25.10 3.75
C LEU A 203 -3.22 24.45 3.01
N LEU A 204 -3.97 23.59 3.69
CA LEU A 204 -5.17 22.95 3.14
C LEU A 204 -6.25 24.00 2.82
N LEU A 205 -6.60 24.86 3.79
CA LEU A 205 -7.58 25.93 3.60
C LEU A 205 -7.20 26.88 2.45
N GLN A 206 -5.93 27.27 2.34
CA GLN A 206 -5.46 28.12 1.25
C GLN A 206 -5.61 27.45 -0.13
N LYS A 207 -5.32 26.14 -0.22
CA LYS A 207 -5.50 25.37 -1.46
C LYS A 207 -6.96 25.20 -1.83
N ASP A 208 -7.82 24.94 -0.85
CA ASP A 208 -9.27 24.82 -1.07
C ASP A 208 -9.90 26.15 -1.54
N VAL A 209 -9.55 27.26 -0.88
CA VAL A 209 -9.97 28.60 -1.32
C VAL A 209 -9.46 28.93 -2.73
N SER A 210 -8.23 28.54 -3.07
CA SER A 210 -7.66 28.75 -4.41
C SER A 210 -8.39 27.93 -5.49
N LEU A 211 -8.82 26.71 -5.17
CA LEU A 211 -9.63 25.88 -6.06
C LEU A 211 -11.02 26.50 -6.27
N ASN A 212 -11.68 26.94 -5.19
CA ASN A 212 -12.97 27.63 -5.27
C ASN A 212 -12.90 28.94 -6.06
N ALA A 213 -11.80 29.71 -5.94
CA ALA A 213 -11.58 30.92 -6.73
C ALA A 213 -11.38 30.59 -8.22
N ARG A 214 -10.62 29.55 -8.56
CA ARG A 214 -10.42 29.08 -9.95
C ARG A 214 -11.72 28.54 -10.57
N MET A 215 -12.51 27.79 -9.80
CA MET A 215 -13.81 27.28 -10.25
C MET A 215 -14.80 28.41 -10.55
N LYS A 216 -14.85 29.46 -9.71
CA LYS A 216 -15.67 30.66 -9.98
C LYS A 216 -15.26 31.41 -11.25
N VAL A 217 -13.98 31.41 -11.61
CA VAL A 217 -13.48 32.05 -12.85
C VAL A 217 -13.79 31.20 -14.09
N GLN A 218 -13.88 29.88 -13.96
CA GLN A 218 -14.18 28.95 -15.06
C GLN A 218 -15.67 28.74 -15.35
N ILE A 219 -16.57 29.06 -14.42
CA ILE A 219 -18.01 29.14 -14.73
C ILE A 219 -18.21 30.36 -15.65
N PRO A 220 -18.64 30.18 -16.92
CA PRO A 220 -18.83 31.29 -17.83
C PRO A 220 -19.85 32.27 -17.25
N GLN A 221 -19.58 33.58 -17.31
CA GLN A 221 -20.58 34.61 -16.96
C GLN A 221 -21.79 34.65 -17.90
N SER A 222 -21.99 33.66 -18.78
CA SER A 222 -22.94 33.70 -19.89
C SER A 222 -24.34 33.16 -19.58
N GLU A 223 -24.66 32.82 -18.34
CA GLU A 223 -26.04 32.51 -17.94
C GLU A 223 -26.44 33.26 -16.67
N THR A 224 -26.47 34.59 -16.76
CA THR A 224 -27.35 35.37 -15.89
C THR A 224 -28.80 35.06 -16.26
N PRO A 225 -29.65 34.51 -15.36
CA PRO A 225 -31.06 34.33 -15.65
C PRO A 225 -31.70 35.69 -15.93
N LYS A 226 -32.42 35.84 -17.04
CA LYS A 226 -33.10 37.08 -17.46
C LYS A 226 -34.24 37.53 -16.53
N ASP A 227 -34.39 36.89 -15.38
CA ASP A 227 -35.58 36.95 -14.55
C ASP A 227 -35.22 37.38 -13.12
N GLY A 228 -34.64 38.58 -12.98
CA GLY A 228 -34.66 39.45 -11.78
C GLY A 228 -34.24 38.89 -10.41
N ARG A 229 -33.80 37.63 -10.29
CA ARG A 229 -33.44 37.00 -9.02
C ARG A 229 -31.94 37.14 -8.80
N GLN A 230 -31.57 37.98 -7.83
CA GLN A 230 -30.20 38.10 -7.35
C GLN A 230 -29.70 36.75 -6.84
N LEU A 231 -28.59 36.26 -7.41
CA LEU A 231 -27.76 35.26 -6.72
C LEU A 231 -27.04 35.95 -5.56
N ILE A 232 -27.61 35.80 -4.36
CA ILE A 232 -26.90 36.15 -3.14
C ILE A 232 -26.07 34.92 -2.77
N ALA A 233 -24.79 34.92 -3.17
CA ALA A 233 -23.84 33.93 -2.70
C ALA A 233 -23.36 34.35 -1.31
N GLN A 234 -24.12 34.02 -0.27
CA GLN A 234 -23.60 33.91 1.09
C GLN A 234 -23.32 32.45 1.40
N GLY A 235 -22.22 32.24 2.14
CA GLY A 235 -21.54 30.96 2.31
C GLY A 235 -22.44 29.75 2.46
N ASP A 236 -21.98 28.69 1.79
CA ASP A 236 -22.29 27.27 1.94
C ASP A 236 -23.76 26.84 1.87
N ILE A 237 -23.96 25.76 1.11
CA ILE A 237 -25.18 24.98 0.89
C ILE A 237 -26.01 25.39 -0.35
N ILE A 238 -25.78 24.65 -1.44
CA ILE A 238 -26.79 24.46 -2.50
C ILE A 238 -27.83 23.48 -1.93
N ILE A 239 -28.95 23.98 -1.39
CA ILE A 239 -30.18 23.17 -1.32
C ILE A 239 -31.02 23.53 -2.53
N LEU A 240 -31.10 22.61 -3.48
CA LEU A 240 -32.23 22.58 -4.40
C LEU A 240 -33.48 22.33 -3.54
N LYS A 241 -34.29 23.36 -3.35
CA LYS A 241 -35.69 23.18 -2.99
C LYS A 241 -36.53 23.65 -4.17
N LEU A 242 -37.38 22.72 -4.64
CA LEU A 242 -38.38 22.88 -5.70
C LEU A 242 -39.17 24.19 -5.57
#